data_AF-A0A1H3TAA6-F1
#
_entry.id   AF-A0A1H3TAA6-F1
#
_cell.length_a   1.000
_cell.length_b   1.000
_cell.length_c   1.000
_cell.angle_alpha   90.00
_cell.angle_beta   90.00
_cell.angle_gamma   90.00
#
_symmetry.space_group_name_H-M   'P 1'
#
loop_
_entity.id
_entity.type
_entity.pdbx_description
1 polymer ?
#
loop_
_entity_poly.entity_id
_entity_poly.type
_entity_poly.pdbx_seq_one_letter_code
_entity_poly.pdbx_strand_id
1 'polypeptide(L)'
;PVRDPDTGALLGAVDLSGPLHTMHPALLALVTAGARLVEGELRWRLHASDDLFRERNAHYLGESGRGAALLSPSGRIVASASTAQFVPGQRVGLDDSGIVRLDNGEHAEVEPLEGGYLLRVPQRRRRPQLSLQLLGDGIPKATVDGVRHELSLRHAEILALLAMHPGGLNAERLALLLHGEHGNPTTVRVEIHRIRNVLGQDVVKPRPYRIAADLDSDLGALREALSRGDAEAALDHAGLLLPRSESTAIRAERDELLASLRGLALAARSPELLWRFANTDAGRDDLEVLEKARDLTAPDAPQRKVLEIRLRRLSEEEA
;
A
#
# COMPACT_ATOMS: atom_id res chain seq x y z
N PRO A 1 -51.76 14.17 18.78
CA PRO A 1 -50.74 13.09 18.75
C PRO A 1 -49.40 13.69 19.17
N VAL A 2 -48.54 12.88 19.79
CA VAL A 2 -47.19 13.24 20.18
C VAL A 2 -46.26 12.25 19.48
N ARG A 3 -45.30 12.76 18.72
CA ARG A 3 -44.32 11.95 17.99
C ARG A 3 -42.93 12.08 18.59
N ASP A 4 -42.17 10.99 18.45
CA ASP A 4 -40.75 10.97 18.76
C ASP A 4 -40.00 11.90 17.78
N PRO A 5 -39.21 12.86 18.29
CA PRO A 5 -38.55 13.85 17.44
C PRO A 5 -37.38 13.28 16.64
N ASP A 6 -36.87 12.12 17.02
CA ASP A 6 -35.77 11.42 16.37
C ASP A 6 -36.33 10.50 15.28
N THR A 7 -37.23 9.57 15.65
CA THR A 7 -37.72 8.50 14.76
C THR A 7 -39.04 8.82 14.04
N GLY A 8 -39.79 9.83 14.51
CA GLY A 8 -41.13 10.16 14.00
C GLY A 8 -42.24 9.20 14.45
N ALA A 9 -41.90 8.18 15.25
CA ALA A 9 -42.84 7.20 15.80
C ALA A 9 -43.92 7.88 16.65
N LEU A 10 -45.15 7.36 16.64
CA LEU A 10 -46.20 7.86 17.52
C LEU A 10 -45.94 7.39 18.96
N LEU A 11 -45.63 8.33 19.85
CA LEU A 11 -45.43 8.05 21.28
C LEU A 11 -46.76 8.00 22.05
N GLY A 12 -47.75 8.78 21.60
CA GLY A 12 -49.07 8.81 22.23
C GLY A 12 -49.95 9.93 21.72
N ALA A 13 -51.02 10.23 22.45
CA ALA A 13 -51.90 11.35 22.17
C ALA A 13 -52.27 12.07 23.47
N VAL A 14 -52.41 13.39 23.38
CA VAL A 14 -53.04 14.20 24.42
C VAL A 14 -54.53 14.22 24.12
N ASP A 15 -55.35 13.86 25.11
CA ASP A 15 -56.80 13.85 25.01
C ASP A 15 -57.42 14.71 26.12
N LEU A 16 -58.64 15.20 25.90
CA LEU A 16 -59.45 15.88 26.90
C LEU A 16 -60.77 15.15 27.06
N SER A 17 -61.02 14.66 28.28
CA SER A 17 -62.28 14.01 28.63
C SER A 17 -63.22 14.99 29.35
N GLY A 18 -64.48 15.02 28.95
CA GLY A 18 -65.54 15.83 29.57
C GLY A 18 -66.89 15.70 28.87
N PRO A 19 -67.97 16.25 29.44
CA PRO A 19 -69.30 16.20 28.83
C PRO A 19 -69.35 16.90 27.46
N LEU A 20 -69.98 16.27 26.46
CA LEU A 20 -70.06 16.80 25.09
C LEU A 20 -70.68 18.21 25.00
N HIS A 21 -71.64 18.51 25.88
CA HIS A 21 -72.32 19.82 25.92
C HIS A 21 -71.44 20.95 26.48
N THR A 22 -70.27 20.64 27.06
CA THR A 22 -69.30 21.62 27.55
C THR A 22 -68.11 21.83 26.62
N MET A 23 -68.08 21.15 25.46
CA MET A 23 -66.94 21.19 24.53
C MET A 23 -66.95 22.49 23.69
N HIS A 24 -66.08 23.44 24.04
CA HIS A 24 -65.87 24.67 23.29
C HIS A 24 -64.83 24.47 22.16
N PRO A 25 -64.98 25.10 20.97
CA PRO A 25 -64.03 24.96 19.85
C PRO A 25 -62.56 25.28 20.21
N ALA A 26 -62.34 26.15 21.20
CA ALA A 26 -61.00 26.49 21.70
C ALA A 26 -60.28 25.33 22.42
N LEU A 27 -61.00 24.31 22.90
CA LEU A 27 -60.40 23.16 23.59
C LEU A 27 -59.51 22.34 22.66
N LEU A 28 -59.90 22.19 21.38
CA LEU A 28 -59.06 21.51 20.39
C LEU A 28 -57.74 22.24 20.16
N ALA A 29 -57.78 23.58 20.14
CA ALA A 29 -56.58 24.41 20.02
C ALA A 29 -55.66 24.24 21.25
N LEU A 30 -56.24 24.15 22.45
CA LEU A 30 -55.50 23.90 23.69
C LEU A 30 -54.80 22.53 23.68
N VAL A 31 -55.51 21.45 23.32
CA VAL A 31 -54.91 20.10 23.23
C VAL A 31 -53.82 20.04 22.19
N THR A 32 -54.05 20.68 21.04
CA THR A 32 -53.07 20.74 19.96
C THR A 32 -51.83 21.52 20.40
N ALA A 33 -52.01 22.63 21.11
CA ALA A 33 -50.90 23.40 21.69
C ALA A 33 -50.14 22.58 22.75
N GLY A 34 -50.85 21.87 23.63
CA GLY A 34 -50.25 20.97 24.62
C GLY A 34 -49.41 19.88 23.97
N ALA A 35 -49.94 19.19 22.96
CA ALA A 35 -49.20 18.18 22.20
C ALA A 35 -47.93 18.76 21.54
N ARG A 36 -48.02 19.95 20.93
CA ARG A 36 -46.88 20.63 20.31
C ARG A 36 -45.82 21.07 21.33
N LEU A 37 -46.23 21.45 22.54
CA LEU A 37 -45.32 21.81 23.63
C LEU A 37 -44.56 20.58 24.12
N VAL A 38 -45.23 19.43 24.24
CA VAL A 38 -44.58 18.15 24.54
C VAL A 38 -43.57 17.77 23.46
N GLU A 39 -43.94 17.85 22.17
CA GLU A 39 -43.00 17.59 21.07
C GLU A 39 -41.83 18.59 21.02
N GLY A 40 -42.03 19.82 21.48
CA GLY A 40 -40.98 20.83 21.64
C GLY A 40 -39.98 20.45 22.73
N GLU A 41 -40.47 20.05 23.91
CA GLU A 41 -39.65 19.59 25.03
C GLU A 41 -38.84 18.34 24.66
N LEU A 42 -39.45 17.38 23.96
CA LEU A 42 -38.75 16.19 23.48
C LEU A 42 -37.62 16.55 22.50
N ARG A 43 -37.85 17.47 21.57
CA ARG A 43 -36.80 17.96 20.65
C ARG A 43 -35.65 18.63 21.40
N TRP A 44 -35.96 19.46 22.39
CA TRP A 44 -34.94 20.13 23.19
C TRP A 44 -34.06 19.11 23.93
N ARG A 45 -34.67 18.10 24.57
CA ARG A 45 -33.92 17.03 25.25
C ARG A 45 -33.05 16.22 24.30
N LEU A 46 -33.56 15.91 23.10
CA LEU A 46 -32.79 15.23 22.06
C LEU A 46 -31.53 16.02 21.71
N HIS A 47 -31.68 17.32 21.40
CA HIS A 47 -30.55 18.18 21.06
C HIS A 47 -29.56 18.34 22.22
N ALA A 48 -30.05 18.50 23.45
CA ALA A 48 -29.19 18.58 24.63
C ALA A 48 -28.38 17.28 24.84
N SER A 49 -29.00 16.11 24.64
CA SER A 49 -28.32 14.83 24.70
C SER A 49 -27.26 14.67 23.60
N ASP A 50 -27.60 15.08 22.37
CA ASP A 50 -26.68 15.08 21.23
C ASP A 50 -25.45 15.97 21.48
N ASP A 51 -25.67 17.17 22.01
CA ASP A 51 -24.60 18.13 22.29
C ASP A 51 -23.65 17.60 23.37
N LEU A 52 -24.18 17.05 24.46
CA LEU A 52 -23.38 16.39 25.51
C LEU A 52 -22.60 15.19 24.97
N PHE A 53 -23.25 14.36 24.13
CA PHE A 53 -22.60 13.20 23.52
C PHE A 53 -21.46 13.64 22.58
N ARG A 54 -21.66 14.71 21.80
CA ARG A 54 -20.65 15.29 20.93
C ARG A 54 -19.47 15.85 21.73
N GLU A 55 -19.73 16.64 22.75
CA GLU A 55 -18.69 17.25 23.60
C GLU A 55 -17.82 16.19 24.28
N ARG A 56 -18.45 15.18 24.90
CA ARG A 56 -17.74 14.10 25.59
C ARG A 56 -16.85 13.28 24.66
N ASN A 57 -17.31 13.05 23.42
CA ASN A 57 -16.68 12.12 22.49
C ASN A 57 -15.93 12.80 21.34
N ALA A 58 -15.73 14.11 21.40
CA ALA A 58 -15.08 14.90 20.34
C ALA A 58 -13.66 14.41 20.00
N HIS A 59 -12.93 13.87 20.99
CA HIS A 59 -11.57 13.36 20.81
C HIS A 59 -11.48 12.20 19.81
N TYR A 60 -12.50 11.32 19.75
CA TYR A 60 -12.55 10.23 18.79
C TYR A 60 -12.61 10.72 17.34
N LEU A 61 -13.22 11.88 17.10
CA LEU A 61 -13.27 12.50 15.77
C LEU A 61 -11.92 13.11 15.37
N GLY A 62 -11.11 13.57 16.34
CA GLY A 62 -9.77 14.10 16.10
C GLY A 62 -8.72 13.03 15.80
N GLU A 63 -8.75 11.90 16.51
CA GLU A 63 -7.74 10.83 16.41
C GLU A 63 -7.94 9.93 15.18
N SER A 64 -9.17 9.76 14.72
CA SER A 64 -9.54 8.78 13.68
C SER A 64 -9.29 9.24 12.24
N GLY A 65 -8.81 10.47 12.05
CA GLY A 65 -8.64 11.06 10.72
C GLY A 65 -9.97 11.21 9.96
N ARG A 66 -9.95 11.06 8.63
CA ARG A 66 -11.04 11.45 7.71
C ARG A 66 -12.29 10.55 7.69
N GLY A 67 -12.42 9.56 8.56
CA GLY A 67 -13.44 8.50 8.45
C GLY A 67 -14.10 8.09 9.76
N ALA A 68 -14.57 9.04 10.57
CA ALA A 68 -15.30 8.73 11.80
C ALA A 68 -16.58 9.59 11.97
N ALA A 69 -17.60 8.98 12.57
CA ALA A 69 -18.86 9.62 12.93
C ALA A 69 -19.39 9.13 14.28
N LEU A 70 -20.02 10.03 15.03
CA LEU A 70 -20.75 9.72 16.25
C LEU A 70 -22.22 9.50 15.89
N LEU A 71 -22.79 8.39 16.35
CA LEU A 71 -24.17 8.00 16.11
C LEU A 71 -24.95 8.02 17.42
N SER A 72 -26.19 8.50 17.38
CA SER A 72 -27.15 8.33 18.47
C SER A 72 -27.51 6.84 18.63
N PRO A 73 -28.20 6.45 19.72
CA PRO A 73 -28.67 5.08 19.91
C PRO A 73 -29.60 4.57 18.79
N SER A 74 -30.24 5.47 18.05
CA SER A 74 -31.11 5.15 16.91
C SER A 74 -30.37 5.09 15.57
N GLY A 75 -29.04 5.23 15.57
CA GLY A 75 -28.19 5.24 14.37
C GLY A 75 -28.15 6.57 13.62
N ARG A 76 -28.66 7.67 14.19
CA ARG A 76 -28.59 9.00 13.57
C ARG A 76 -27.21 9.62 13.77
N ILE A 77 -26.61 10.18 12.74
CA ILE A 77 -25.32 10.88 12.82
C ILE A 77 -25.48 12.18 13.62
N VAL A 78 -24.78 12.26 14.75
CA VAL A 78 -24.74 13.43 15.66
C VAL A 78 -23.58 14.37 15.30
N ALA A 79 -22.44 13.81 14.88
CA ALA A 79 -21.25 14.56 14.48
C ALA A 79 -20.33 13.69 13.60
N SER A 80 -19.44 14.32 12.82
CA SER A 80 -18.45 13.61 12.00
C SER A 80 -17.13 14.36 11.92
N ALA A 81 -16.05 13.63 11.67
CA ALA A 81 -14.71 14.17 11.44
C ALA A 81 -14.54 14.75 10.02
N SER A 82 -15.34 14.26 9.06
CA SER A 82 -15.39 14.71 7.67
C SER A 82 -16.84 14.89 7.21
N THR A 83 -17.17 16.08 6.71
CA THR A 83 -18.53 16.41 6.24
C THR A 83 -18.84 15.85 4.86
N ALA A 84 -17.83 15.41 4.10
CA ALA A 84 -18.03 14.87 2.75
C ALA A 84 -18.57 13.43 2.74
N GLN A 85 -18.28 12.64 3.78
CA GLN A 85 -18.69 11.24 3.88
C GLN A 85 -19.88 11.02 4.83
N PHE A 86 -20.01 11.86 5.86
CA PHE A 86 -21.02 11.71 6.90
C PHE A 86 -21.73 13.03 7.16
N VAL A 87 -23.05 13.04 6.93
CA VAL A 87 -23.89 14.22 7.07
C VAL A 87 -24.65 14.15 8.40
N PRO A 88 -24.49 15.13 9.32
CA PRO A 88 -25.29 15.19 10.54
C PRO A 88 -26.80 15.11 10.24
N GLY A 89 -27.50 14.26 10.99
CA GLY A 89 -28.93 13.98 10.80
C GLY A 89 -29.24 12.78 9.89
N GLN A 90 -28.33 12.34 9.03
CA GLN A 90 -28.50 11.11 8.26
C GLN A 90 -28.51 9.88 9.19
N ARG A 91 -29.28 8.86 8.85
CA ARG A 91 -29.34 7.59 9.60
C ARG A 91 -28.49 6.52 8.95
N VAL A 92 -27.84 5.73 9.80
CA VAL A 92 -27.07 4.55 9.45
C VAL A 92 -27.78 3.35 10.07
N GLY A 93 -28.05 2.32 9.26
CA GLY A 93 -28.67 1.09 9.75
C GLY A 93 -27.69 0.34 10.64
N LEU A 94 -27.96 0.29 11.94
CA LEU A 94 -27.17 -0.49 12.89
C LEU A 94 -27.67 -1.93 12.92
N ASP A 95 -26.76 -2.88 12.87
CA ASP A 95 -27.03 -4.28 13.15
C ASP A 95 -26.17 -4.77 14.32
N ASP A 96 -26.51 -5.94 14.87
CA ASP A 96 -25.77 -6.55 15.99
C ASP A 96 -24.40 -7.10 15.56
N SER A 97 -24.01 -6.95 14.28
CA SER A 97 -22.76 -7.48 13.75
C SER A 97 -21.54 -6.63 14.10
N GLY A 98 -21.77 -5.37 14.52
CA GLY A 98 -20.71 -4.38 14.73
C GLY A 98 -20.06 -3.88 13.44
N ILE A 99 -20.61 -4.24 12.27
CA ILE A 99 -20.13 -3.81 10.96
C ILE A 99 -21.31 -3.35 10.12
N VAL A 100 -21.29 -2.10 9.67
CA VAL A 100 -22.33 -1.54 8.81
C VAL A 100 -21.80 -1.33 7.39
N ARG A 101 -22.60 -1.70 6.40
CA ARG A 101 -22.31 -1.39 5.00
C ARG A 101 -22.84 0.01 4.66
N LEU A 102 -21.94 0.89 4.26
CA LEU A 102 -22.25 2.26 3.83
C LEU A 102 -22.79 2.29 2.39
N ASP A 103 -23.46 3.38 2.02
CA ASP A 103 -24.05 3.58 0.69
C ASP A 103 -23.01 3.56 -0.45
N ASN A 104 -21.76 3.92 -0.14
CA ASN A 104 -20.63 3.87 -1.07
C ASN A 104 -20.05 2.45 -1.25
N GLY A 105 -20.61 1.44 -0.60
CA GLY A 105 -20.15 0.05 -0.63
C GLY A 105 -18.99 -0.25 0.32
N GLU A 106 -18.49 0.73 1.09
CA GLU A 106 -17.50 0.49 2.14
C GLU A 106 -18.16 -0.14 3.38
N HIS A 107 -17.34 -0.81 4.18
CA HIS A 107 -17.75 -1.30 5.50
C HIS A 107 -17.23 -0.34 6.56
N ALA A 108 -18.02 -0.07 7.57
CA ALA A 108 -17.64 0.70 8.74
C ALA A 108 -17.82 -0.16 9.99
N GLU A 109 -16.88 -0.06 10.92
CA GLU A 109 -16.97 -0.70 12.23
C GLU A 109 -17.75 0.20 13.17
N VAL A 110 -18.60 -0.40 14.00
CA VAL A 110 -19.43 0.29 14.99
C VAL A 110 -19.00 -0.16 16.38
N GLU A 111 -18.49 0.80 17.15
CA GLU A 111 -18.08 0.61 18.54
C GLU A 111 -19.15 1.22 19.48
N PRO A 112 -19.67 0.47 20.47
CA PRO A 112 -20.62 1.02 21.42
C PRO A 112 -19.95 2.02 22.36
N LEU A 113 -20.58 3.18 22.54
CA LEU A 113 -20.17 4.19 23.49
C LEU A 113 -21.29 4.43 24.51
N GLU A 114 -20.94 5.03 25.64
CA GLU A 114 -21.96 5.52 26.56
C GLU A 114 -22.78 6.61 25.85
N GLY A 115 -24.07 6.36 25.64
CA GLY A 115 -25.00 7.30 25.00
C GLY A 115 -25.09 7.21 23.47
N GLY A 116 -24.46 6.22 22.82
CA GLY A 116 -24.56 6.04 21.37
C GLY A 116 -23.52 5.09 20.81
N TYR A 117 -23.05 5.36 19.60
CA TYR A 117 -22.03 4.55 18.93
C TYR A 117 -20.99 5.42 18.24
N LEU A 118 -19.79 4.87 18.06
CA LEU A 118 -18.74 5.41 17.21
C LEU A 118 -18.66 4.56 15.95
N LEU A 119 -18.88 5.19 14.80
CA LEU A 119 -18.68 4.59 13.50
C LEU A 119 -17.30 4.98 12.98
N ARG A 120 -16.49 3.99 12.62
CA ARG A 120 -15.18 4.16 11.99
C ARG A 120 -15.15 3.46 10.66
N VAL A 121 -14.87 4.21 9.60
CA VAL A 121 -14.46 3.60 8.33
C VAL A 121 -13.01 3.19 8.51
N PRO A 122 -12.68 1.89 8.42
CA PRO A 122 -11.29 1.47 8.38
C PRO A 122 -10.68 2.17 7.17
N GLN A 123 -9.79 3.13 7.42
CA GLN A 123 -8.98 3.69 6.36
C GLN A 123 -8.17 2.52 5.80
N ARG A 124 -8.55 2.03 4.62
CA ARG A 124 -7.61 1.31 3.78
C ARG A 124 -6.49 2.31 3.52
N ARG A 125 -5.45 2.27 4.36
CA ARG A 125 -4.18 2.93 4.04
C ARG A 125 -3.80 2.35 2.69
N ARG A 126 -3.98 3.15 1.64
CA ARG A 126 -3.47 2.81 0.32
C ARG A 126 -2.00 2.50 0.53
N ARG A 127 -1.60 1.26 0.24
CA ARG A 127 -0.18 0.92 0.32
C ARG A 127 0.55 1.87 -0.64
N PRO A 128 1.63 2.52 -0.20
CA PRO A 128 2.42 3.34 -1.10
C PRO A 128 2.83 2.50 -2.31
N GLN A 129 2.85 3.07 -3.50
CA GLN A 129 3.44 2.41 -4.65
C GLN A 129 4.94 2.69 -4.65
N LEU A 130 5.76 1.64 -4.59
CA LEU A 130 7.21 1.73 -4.62
C LEU A 130 7.73 1.06 -5.88
N SER A 131 8.45 1.80 -6.73
CA SER A 131 9.23 1.22 -7.83
C SER A 131 10.72 1.35 -7.52
N LEU A 132 11.48 0.26 -7.69
CA LEU A 132 12.93 0.23 -7.53
C LEU A 132 13.63 -0.05 -8.86
N GLN A 133 14.66 0.74 -9.15
CA GLN A 133 15.58 0.54 -10.28
C GLN A 133 16.98 0.28 -9.72
N LEU A 134 17.40 -0.98 -9.78
CA LEU A 134 18.60 -1.52 -9.13
C LEU A 134 19.57 -2.19 -10.13
N LEU A 135 19.13 -2.44 -11.35
CA LEU A 135 19.92 -3.09 -12.40
C LEU A 135 20.61 -2.07 -13.32
N GLY A 136 21.81 -2.41 -13.78
CA GLY A 136 22.64 -1.61 -14.68
C GLY A 136 23.62 -0.66 -13.99
N ASP A 137 24.35 0.11 -14.79
CA ASP A 137 25.45 0.98 -14.33
C ASP A 137 25.02 2.37 -13.84
N GLY A 138 23.72 2.68 -13.95
CA GLY A 138 23.15 3.95 -13.53
C GLY A 138 23.18 4.14 -12.00
N ILE A 139 22.86 5.37 -11.56
CA ILE A 139 22.55 5.64 -10.15
C ILE A 139 21.23 4.92 -9.83
N PRO A 140 21.18 4.05 -8.80
CA PRO A 140 19.95 3.36 -8.42
C PRO A 140 18.89 4.35 -7.94
N LYS A 141 17.61 4.06 -8.21
CA LYS A 141 16.50 4.97 -7.95
C LYS A 141 15.35 4.26 -7.26
N ALA A 142 14.66 5.01 -6.40
CA ALA A 142 13.36 4.63 -5.87
C ALA A 142 12.32 5.66 -6.33
N THR A 143 11.12 5.20 -6.67
CA THR A 143 9.98 6.07 -6.94
C THR A 143 8.85 5.71 -6.00
N VAL A 144 8.43 6.64 -5.16
CA VAL A 144 7.34 6.47 -4.18
C VAL A 144 6.18 7.35 -4.61
N ASP A 145 5.03 6.75 -4.92
CA ASP A 145 3.82 7.46 -5.37
C ASP A 145 4.09 8.51 -6.47
N GLY A 146 4.99 8.16 -7.41
CA GLY A 146 5.40 9.01 -8.53
C GLY A 146 6.56 9.97 -8.24
N VAL A 147 6.97 10.14 -6.99
CA VAL A 147 8.12 10.99 -6.62
C VAL A 147 9.41 10.18 -6.68
N ARG A 148 10.38 10.65 -7.47
CA ARG A 148 11.66 9.95 -7.68
C ARG A 148 12.74 10.42 -6.71
N HIS A 149 13.50 9.46 -6.18
CA HIS A 149 14.61 9.63 -5.27
C HIS A 149 15.83 8.88 -5.82
N GLU A 150 16.99 9.55 -5.88
CA GLU A 150 18.26 8.87 -6.10
C GLU A 150 18.71 8.18 -4.81
N LEU A 151 19.21 6.95 -4.94
CA LEU A 151 19.64 6.15 -3.81
C LEU A 151 21.17 6.18 -3.72
N SER A 152 21.68 6.29 -2.50
CA SER A 152 23.06 5.89 -2.23
C SER A 152 23.20 4.37 -2.47
N LEU A 153 24.42 3.92 -2.77
CA LEU A 153 24.68 2.48 -2.94
C LEU A 153 24.22 1.68 -1.72
N ARG A 154 24.49 2.18 -0.51
CA ARG A 154 24.07 1.53 0.74
C ARG A 154 22.55 1.43 0.88
N HIS A 155 21.81 2.48 0.51
CA HIS A 155 20.35 2.43 0.54
C HIS A 155 19.80 1.46 -0.49
N ALA A 156 20.38 1.42 -1.68
CA ALA A 156 20.00 0.49 -2.74
C ALA A 156 20.24 -0.96 -2.33
N GLU A 157 21.38 -1.28 -1.71
CA GLU A 157 21.68 -2.61 -1.16
C GLU A 157 20.67 -3.03 -0.09
N ILE A 158 20.36 -2.14 0.86
CA ILE A 158 19.37 -2.42 1.91
C ILE A 158 17.99 -2.69 1.30
N LEU A 159 17.54 -1.86 0.35
CA LEU A 159 16.24 -2.02 -0.29
C LEU A 159 16.19 -3.28 -1.16
N ALA A 160 17.28 -3.63 -1.86
CA ALA A 160 17.40 -4.89 -2.59
C ALA A 160 17.25 -6.09 -1.65
N LEU A 161 17.97 -6.11 -0.52
CA LEU A 161 17.83 -7.16 0.49
C LEU A 161 16.40 -7.26 1.03
N LEU A 162 15.77 -6.13 1.34
CA LEU A 162 14.38 -6.14 1.81
C LEU A 162 13.39 -6.59 0.74
N ALA A 163 13.63 -6.29 -0.54
CA ALA A 163 12.82 -6.77 -1.67
C ALA A 163 12.93 -8.30 -1.82
N MET A 164 14.13 -8.86 -1.66
CA MET A 164 14.37 -10.31 -1.71
C MET A 164 13.85 -11.05 -0.45
N HIS A 165 13.57 -10.32 0.63
CA HIS A 165 13.06 -10.87 1.88
C HIS A 165 11.73 -10.21 2.31
N PRO A 166 10.59 -10.50 1.65
CA PRO A 166 9.30 -9.89 1.96
C PRO A 166 8.82 -10.11 3.41
N GLY A 167 9.22 -11.21 4.04
CA GLY A 167 8.96 -11.49 5.47
C GLY A 167 9.70 -10.56 6.44
N GLY A 168 10.69 -9.82 5.94
CA GLY A 168 11.49 -8.85 6.67
C GLY A 168 12.74 -9.43 7.32
N LEU A 169 13.63 -8.52 7.70
CA LEU A 169 14.92 -8.81 8.33
C LEU A 169 15.09 -7.97 9.60
N ASN A 170 15.74 -8.53 10.63
CA ASN A 170 16.20 -7.74 11.76
C ASN A 170 17.53 -7.01 11.42
N ALA A 171 17.98 -6.14 12.32
CA ALA A 171 19.20 -5.34 12.09
C ALA A 171 20.44 -6.22 11.97
N GLU A 172 20.50 -7.27 12.79
CA GLU A 172 21.60 -8.22 12.86
C GLU A 172 21.77 -8.99 11.55
N ARG A 173 20.66 -9.50 11.00
CA ARG A 173 20.66 -10.22 9.73
C ARG A 173 20.97 -9.32 8.55
N LEU A 174 20.43 -8.10 8.50
CA LEU A 174 20.80 -7.12 7.48
C LEU A 174 22.30 -6.80 7.53
N ALA A 175 22.87 -6.59 8.72
CA ALA A 175 24.29 -6.31 8.88
C ALA A 175 25.15 -7.47 8.36
N LEU A 176 24.77 -8.71 8.67
CA LEU A 176 25.44 -9.91 8.19
C LEU A 176 25.37 -10.03 6.65
N LEU A 177 24.22 -9.77 6.03
CA LEU A 177 24.07 -9.85 4.57
C LEU A 177 24.83 -8.73 3.84
N LEU A 178 24.96 -7.55 4.46
CA LEU A 178 25.68 -6.41 3.88
C LEU A 178 27.20 -6.53 4.00
N HIS A 179 27.70 -7.04 5.12
CA HIS A 179 29.11 -6.94 5.50
C HIS A 179 29.74 -8.24 6.02
N GLY A 180 29.00 -9.34 6.05
CA GLY A 180 29.42 -10.58 6.70
C GLY A 180 29.57 -10.41 8.22
N GLU A 181 30.45 -11.19 8.82
CA GLU A 181 30.70 -11.24 10.27
C GLU A 181 31.13 -9.90 10.89
N HIS A 182 31.63 -8.96 10.07
CA HIS A 182 32.07 -7.64 10.51
C HIS A 182 30.95 -6.57 10.49
N GLY A 183 29.71 -6.97 10.18
CA GLY A 183 28.58 -6.06 10.10
C GLY A 183 28.18 -5.45 11.43
N ASN A 184 27.86 -4.15 11.44
CA ASN A 184 27.38 -3.44 12.63
C ASN A 184 25.85 -3.17 12.55
N PRO A 185 25.02 -3.82 13.38
CA PRO A 185 23.57 -3.63 13.40
C PRO A 185 23.16 -2.19 13.73
N THR A 186 23.95 -1.44 14.51
CA THR A 186 23.66 -0.05 14.85
C THR A 186 23.75 0.86 13.62
N THR A 187 24.75 0.66 12.76
CA THR A 187 24.88 1.39 11.49
C THR A 187 23.68 1.11 10.58
N VAL A 188 23.25 -0.15 10.49
CA VAL A 188 22.05 -0.53 9.73
C VAL A 188 20.81 0.19 10.23
N ARG A 189 20.62 0.30 11.55
CA ARG A 189 19.48 1.04 12.13
C ARG A 189 19.48 2.51 11.71
N VAL A 190 20.65 3.14 11.64
CA VAL A 190 20.80 4.53 11.18
C VAL A 190 20.44 4.66 9.70
N GLU A 191 20.95 3.78 8.83
CA GLU A 191 20.62 3.82 7.40
C GLU A 191 19.13 3.55 7.14
N ILE A 192 18.52 2.59 7.84
CA ILE A 192 17.07 2.37 7.76
C ILE A 192 16.29 3.61 8.20
N HIS A 193 16.72 4.28 9.27
CA HIS A 193 16.08 5.52 9.70
C HIS A 193 16.17 6.61 8.62
N ARG A 194 17.31 6.74 7.93
CA ARG A 194 17.47 7.66 6.80
C ARG A 194 16.56 7.29 5.63
N ILE A 195 16.51 6.02 5.24
CA ILE A 195 15.61 5.50 4.20
C ILE A 195 14.16 5.86 4.54
N ARG A 196 13.72 5.61 5.77
CA ARG A 196 12.35 5.90 6.24
C ARG A 196 12.03 7.39 6.23
N ASN A 197 13.01 8.27 6.43
CA ASN A 197 12.81 9.72 6.33
C ASN A 197 12.74 10.21 4.88
N VAL A 198 13.46 9.57 3.96
CA VAL A 198 13.47 9.95 2.54
C VAL A 198 12.27 9.38 1.79
N LEU A 199 11.98 8.09 1.98
CA LEU A 199 10.91 7.37 1.26
C LEU A 199 9.56 7.37 1.99
N GLY A 200 9.55 7.80 3.25
CA GLY A 200 8.35 7.80 4.10
C GLY A 200 8.30 6.61 5.07
N GLN A 201 7.75 6.86 6.26
CA GLN A 201 7.71 5.88 7.34
C GLN A 201 6.74 4.71 7.09
N ASP A 202 5.86 4.85 6.10
CA ASP A 202 4.92 3.80 5.70
C ASP A 202 5.51 2.82 4.70
N VAL A 203 6.57 3.20 3.96
CA VAL A 203 7.22 2.33 2.96
C VAL A 203 8.06 1.24 3.61
N VAL A 204 8.84 1.56 4.65
CA VAL A 204 9.65 0.57 5.38
C VAL A 204 9.21 0.50 6.83
N LYS A 205 8.62 -0.65 7.22
CA LYS A 205 8.13 -0.89 8.58
C LYS A 205 9.20 -1.52 9.45
N PRO A 206 9.33 -1.14 10.74
CA PRO A 206 10.24 -1.80 11.68
C PRO A 206 9.66 -3.12 12.22
N ARG A 207 10.54 -3.94 12.82
CA ARG A 207 10.21 -5.16 13.59
C ARG A 207 9.34 -6.20 12.85
N PRO A 208 9.93 -7.06 11.99
CA PRO A 208 11.23 -6.91 11.34
C PRO A 208 11.18 -5.80 10.27
N TYR A 209 12.35 -5.29 9.86
CA TYR A 209 12.44 -4.35 8.75
C TYR A 209 11.93 -4.99 7.47
N ARG A 210 10.90 -4.41 6.86
CA ARG A 210 10.29 -4.91 5.61
C ARG A 210 9.68 -3.79 4.80
N ILE A 211 9.58 -4.00 3.49
CA ILE A 211 8.83 -3.12 2.60
C ILE A 211 7.33 -3.38 2.81
N ALA A 212 6.57 -2.33 3.11
CA ALA A 212 5.12 -2.35 3.31
C ALA A 212 4.43 -1.46 2.27
N ALA A 213 4.91 -1.57 1.03
CA ALA A 213 4.46 -0.87 -0.16
C ALA A 213 4.11 -1.91 -1.24
N ASP A 214 3.28 -1.53 -2.20
CA ASP A 214 3.10 -2.31 -3.42
C ASP A 214 4.37 -2.11 -4.26
N LEU A 215 5.23 -3.13 -4.24
CA LEU A 215 6.58 -3.08 -4.79
C LEU A 215 6.60 -3.56 -6.23
N ASP A 216 7.12 -2.72 -7.11
CA ASP A 216 7.61 -3.06 -8.44
C ASP A 216 9.13 -2.88 -8.47
N SER A 217 9.86 -3.80 -9.10
CA SER A 217 11.31 -3.67 -9.20
C SER A 217 11.85 -4.41 -10.42
N ASP A 218 12.85 -3.84 -11.06
CA ASP A 218 13.57 -4.47 -12.16
C ASP A 218 14.24 -5.80 -11.74
N LEU A 219 14.79 -5.87 -10.52
CA LEU A 219 15.26 -7.11 -9.90
C LEU A 219 14.15 -8.16 -9.77
N GLY A 220 12.98 -7.76 -9.28
CA GLY A 220 11.82 -8.64 -9.14
C GLY A 220 11.35 -9.16 -10.50
N ALA A 221 11.24 -8.28 -11.49
CA ALA A 221 10.85 -8.63 -12.86
C ALA A 221 11.84 -9.60 -13.52
N LEU A 222 13.15 -9.37 -13.36
CA LEU A 222 14.18 -10.30 -13.84
C LEU A 222 14.05 -11.68 -13.19
N ARG A 223 13.93 -11.75 -11.85
CA ARG A 223 13.77 -13.02 -11.12
C ARG A 223 12.52 -13.77 -11.56
N GLU A 224 11.43 -13.05 -11.77
CA GLU A 224 10.17 -13.63 -12.22
C GLU A 224 10.30 -14.21 -13.64
N ALA A 225 10.91 -13.47 -14.58
CA ALA A 225 11.18 -13.93 -15.94
C ALA A 225 12.08 -15.17 -15.96
N LEU A 226 13.17 -15.16 -15.18
CA LEU A 226 14.06 -16.30 -15.01
C LEU A 226 13.31 -17.53 -14.48
N SER A 227 12.44 -17.36 -13.46
CA SER A 227 11.68 -18.47 -12.89
C SER A 227 10.67 -19.09 -13.88
N ARG A 228 10.16 -18.29 -14.82
CA ARG A 228 9.28 -18.74 -15.90
C ARG A 228 10.02 -19.34 -17.10
N GLY A 229 11.34 -19.18 -17.16
CA GLY A 229 12.13 -19.52 -18.35
C GLY A 229 11.84 -18.61 -19.55
N ASP A 230 11.40 -17.38 -19.31
CA ASP A 230 11.11 -16.40 -20.36
C ASP A 230 12.41 -15.64 -20.72
N ALA A 231 13.10 -16.14 -21.74
CA ALA A 231 14.40 -15.60 -22.16
C ALA A 231 14.30 -14.18 -22.73
N GLU A 232 13.20 -13.86 -23.42
CA GLU A 232 12.97 -12.52 -23.97
C GLU A 232 12.78 -11.50 -22.86
N ALA A 233 11.85 -11.76 -21.94
CA ALA A 233 11.58 -10.87 -20.82
C ALA A 233 12.78 -10.73 -19.87
N ALA A 234 13.53 -11.82 -19.63
CA ALA A 234 14.72 -11.76 -18.80
C ALA A 234 15.82 -10.87 -19.43
N LEU A 235 16.00 -10.92 -20.75
CA LEU A 235 16.97 -10.09 -21.46
C LEU A 235 16.56 -8.62 -21.58
N ASP A 236 15.29 -8.27 -21.35
CA ASP A 236 14.86 -6.86 -21.21
C ASP A 236 15.39 -6.23 -19.91
N HIS A 237 15.85 -7.05 -18.97
CA HIS A 237 16.39 -6.65 -17.67
C HIS A 237 17.84 -7.10 -17.46
N ALA A 238 18.62 -7.26 -18.54
CA ALA A 238 19.98 -7.82 -18.49
C ALA A 238 21.06 -6.92 -17.85
N GLY A 239 20.67 -5.88 -17.11
CA GLY A 239 21.60 -5.05 -16.35
C GLY A 239 22.13 -5.78 -15.11
N LEU A 240 23.38 -5.53 -14.75
CA LEU A 240 23.99 -6.08 -13.53
C LEU A 240 23.29 -5.54 -12.28
N LEU A 241 22.97 -6.40 -11.31
CA LEU A 241 22.46 -5.96 -10.02
C LEU A 241 23.55 -5.19 -9.25
N LEU A 242 23.34 -3.89 -9.04
CA LEU A 242 24.24 -3.02 -8.27
C LEU A 242 25.74 -3.32 -8.51
N PRO A 243 26.27 -3.06 -9.73
CA PRO A 243 27.60 -3.53 -10.14
C PRO A 243 28.74 -3.13 -9.19
N ARG A 244 28.62 -1.97 -8.54
CA ARG A 244 29.60 -1.43 -7.58
C ARG A 244 29.46 -1.95 -6.14
N SER A 245 28.50 -2.84 -5.87
CA SER A 245 28.28 -3.38 -4.53
C SER A 245 29.29 -4.46 -4.19
N GLU A 246 29.88 -4.33 -3.00
CA GLU A 246 30.73 -5.35 -2.38
C GLU A 246 30.01 -6.13 -1.28
N SER A 247 28.68 -5.96 -1.14
CA SER A 247 27.90 -6.76 -0.20
C SER A 247 27.94 -8.23 -0.59
N THR A 248 28.24 -9.09 0.38
CA THR A 248 28.35 -10.54 0.17
C THR A 248 27.08 -11.13 -0.42
N ALA A 249 25.91 -10.74 0.12
CA ALA A 249 24.62 -11.21 -0.37
C ALA A 249 24.26 -10.65 -1.76
N ILE A 250 24.56 -9.38 -2.03
CA ILE A 250 24.27 -8.76 -3.34
C ILE A 250 25.16 -9.34 -4.43
N ARG A 251 26.44 -9.60 -4.14
CA ARG A 251 27.36 -10.27 -5.07
C ARG A 251 26.90 -11.68 -5.39
N ALA A 252 26.56 -12.47 -4.37
CA ALA A 252 26.05 -13.83 -4.56
C ALA A 252 24.77 -13.85 -5.42
N GLU A 253 23.81 -12.97 -5.13
CA GLU A 253 22.59 -12.85 -5.93
C GLU A 253 22.90 -12.43 -7.38
N ARG A 254 23.77 -11.42 -7.58
CA ARG A 254 24.18 -10.99 -8.92
C ARG A 254 24.79 -12.15 -9.72
N ASP A 255 25.69 -12.91 -9.11
CA ASP A 255 26.35 -14.03 -9.76
C ASP A 255 25.35 -15.14 -10.13
N GLU A 256 24.37 -15.42 -9.26
CA GLU A 256 23.28 -16.38 -9.52
C GLU A 256 22.35 -15.92 -10.66
N LEU A 257 21.96 -14.64 -10.67
CA LEU A 257 21.14 -14.06 -11.73
C LEU A 257 21.85 -14.11 -13.08
N LEU A 258 23.15 -13.80 -13.11
CA LEU A 258 23.97 -13.87 -14.32
C LEU A 258 24.11 -15.29 -14.85
N ALA A 259 24.41 -16.26 -13.98
CA ALA A 259 24.50 -17.66 -14.36
C ALA A 259 23.17 -18.17 -14.93
N SER A 260 22.06 -17.78 -14.30
CA SER A 260 20.70 -18.13 -14.74
C SER A 260 20.35 -17.51 -16.09
N LEU A 261 20.64 -16.22 -16.28
CA LEU A 261 20.42 -15.49 -17.53
C LEU A 261 21.24 -16.08 -18.68
N ARG A 262 22.53 -16.37 -18.42
CA ARG A 262 23.42 -17.06 -19.36
C ARG A 262 22.85 -18.42 -19.77
N GLY A 263 22.49 -19.25 -18.79
CA GLY A 263 21.92 -20.57 -19.03
C GLY A 263 20.65 -20.51 -19.87
N LEU A 264 19.78 -19.54 -19.58
CA LEU A 264 18.53 -19.34 -20.30
C LEU A 264 18.75 -18.89 -21.75
N ALA A 265 19.67 -17.93 -21.98
CA ALA A 265 20.05 -17.49 -23.32
C ALA A 265 20.63 -18.64 -24.16
N LEU A 266 21.50 -19.46 -23.57
CA LEU A 266 22.09 -20.65 -24.22
C LEU A 266 21.04 -21.72 -24.55
N ALA A 267 20.06 -21.92 -23.66
CA ALA A 267 18.99 -22.90 -23.83
C ALA A 267 18.00 -22.50 -24.93
N ALA A 268 17.75 -21.20 -25.12
CA ALA A 268 16.80 -20.68 -26.09
C ALA A 268 17.19 -20.99 -27.55
N ARG A 269 18.48 -21.18 -27.85
CA ARG A 269 19.02 -21.45 -29.20
C ARG A 269 18.51 -20.47 -30.28
N SER A 270 18.22 -19.23 -29.90
CA SER A 270 17.88 -18.13 -30.81
C SER A 270 19.12 -17.28 -31.08
N PRO A 271 19.48 -17.03 -32.36
CA PRO A 271 20.58 -16.13 -32.68
C PRO A 271 20.32 -14.70 -32.20
N GLU A 272 19.07 -14.24 -32.19
CA GLU A 272 18.68 -12.92 -31.69
C GLU A 272 18.92 -12.78 -30.18
N LEU A 273 18.49 -13.76 -29.39
CA LEU A 273 18.65 -13.72 -27.93
C LEU A 273 20.10 -13.90 -27.51
N LEU A 274 20.84 -14.78 -28.20
CA LEU A 274 22.28 -14.93 -27.98
C LEU A 274 23.05 -13.65 -28.34
N TRP A 275 22.68 -12.99 -29.44
CA TRP A 275 23.25 -11.69 -29.81
C TRP A 275 22.93 -10.61 -28.78
N ARG A 276 21.69 -10.56 -28.25
CA ARG A 276 21.32 -9.63 -27.18
C ARG A 276 22.17 -9.88 -25.93
N PHE A 277 22.26 -11.13 -25.46
CA PHE A 277 23.08 -11.48 -24.30
C PHE A 277 24.57 -11.16 -24.53
N ALA A 278 25.12 -11.48 -25.70
CA ALA A 278 26.51 -11.17 -26.09
C ALA A 278 26.84 -9.67 -26.15
N ASN A 279 25.84 -8.78 -26.09
CA ASN A 279 26.04 -7.33 -26.01
C ASN A 279 25.80 -6.76 -24.60
N THR A 280 25.57 -7.62 -23.60
CA THR A 280 25.58 -7.25 -22.18
C THR A 280 27.00 -7.30 -21.63
N ASP A 281 27.26 -6.64 -20.50
CA ASP A 281 28.57 -6.69 -19.86
C ASP A 281 28.98 -8.11 -19.45
N ALA A 282 28.01 -8.97 -19.10
CA ALA A 282 28.27 -10.35 -18.72
C ALA A 282 28.54 -11.27 -19.92
N GLY A 283 27.89 -11.02 -21.07
CA GLY A 283 27.99 -11.89 -22.25
C GLY A 283 29.06 -11.47 -23.27
N ARG A 284 29.59 -10.25 -23.19
CA ARG A 284 30.50 -9.70 -24.21
C ARG A 284 31.82 -10.46 -24.36
N ASP A 285 32.27 -11.10 -23.28
CA ASP A 285 33.52 -11.87 -23.20
C ASP A 285 33.25 -13.38 -22.97
N ASP A 286 32.00 -13.84 -23.14
CA ASP A 286 31.61 -15.25 -22.94
C ASP A 286 31.84 -16.08 -24.21
N LEU A 287 32.92 -16.85 -24.24
CA LEU A 287 33.36 -17.61 -25.41
C LEU A 287 32.25 -18.54 -25.96
N GLU A 288 31.60 -19.33 -25.10
CA GLU A 288 30.58 -20.30 -25.51
C GLU A 288 29.36 -19.61 -26.13
N VAL A 289 28.93 -18.47 -25.54
CA VAL A 289 27.83 -17.67 -26.07
C VAL A 289 28.21 -17.11 -27.44
N LEU A 290 29.40 -16.52 -27.57
CA LEU A 290 29.85 -15.91 -28.82
C LEU A 290 29.98 -16.96 -29.94
N GLU A 291 30.50 -18.15 -29.64
CA GLU A 291 30.58 -19.27 -30.58
C GLU A 291 29.20 -19.74 -31.04
N LYS A 292 28.29 -20.01 -30.09
CA LYS A 292 26.92 -20.44 -30.43
C LYS A 292 26.14 -19.37 -31.17
N ALA A 293 26.28 -18.10 -30.78
CA ALA A 293 25.68 -16.97 -31.48
C ALA A 293 26.17 -16.93 -32.92
N ARG A 294 27.48 -17.07 -33.15
CA ARG A 294 28.08 -17.10 -34.49
C ARG A 294 27.52 -18.26 -35.30
N ASP A 295 27.50 -19.46 -34.73
CA ASP A 295 27.12 -20.69 -35.44
C ASP A 295 25.64 -20.69 -35.85
N LEU A 296 24.76 -20.10 -35.04
CA LEU A 296 23.34 -19.96 -35.34
C LEU A 296 23.02 -18.75 -36.23
N THR A 297 23.91 -17.78 -36.33
CA THR A 297 23.74 -16.58 -37.16
C THR A 297 24.10 -16.90 -38.62
N ALA A 298 23.27 -16.44 -39.57
CA ALA A 298 23.50 -16.65 -40.99
C ALA A 298 24.89 -16.16 -41.46
N PRO A 299 25.58 -16.87 -42.37
CA PRO A 299 26.94 -16.54 -42.82
C PRO A 299 27.13 -15.12 -43.36
N ASP A 300 26.10 -14.56 -44.00
CA ASP A 300 26.09 -13.26 -44.63
C ASP A 300 25.63 -12.13 -43.70
N ALA A 301 25.11 -12.46 -42.51
CA ALA A 301 24.61 -11.47 -41.56
C ALA A 301 25.75 -10.63 -40.95
N PRO A 302 25.60 -9.30 -40.83
CA PRO A 302 26.63 -8.42 -40.30
C PRO A 302 27.01 -8.76 -38.85
N GLN A 303 26.07 -9.24 -38.04
CA GLN A 303 26.28 -9.68 -36.66
C GLN A 303 27.37 -10.77 -36.58
N ARG A 304 27.39 -11.70 -37.53
CA ARG A 304 28.35 -12.82 -37.54
C ARG A 304 29.79 -12.32 -37.62
N LYS A 305 30.06 -11.32 -38.47
CA LYS A 305 31.39 -10.71 -38.60
C LYS A 305 31.84 -10.06 -37.30
N VAL A 306 30.93 -9.41 -36.57
CA VAL A 306 31.24 -8.82 -35.26
C VAL A 306 31.61 -9.90 -34.25
N LEU A 307 30.87 -11.01 -34.21
CA LEU A 307 31.16 -12.14 -33.33
C LEU A 307 32.52 -12.78 -33.65
N GLU A 308 32.83 -12.99 -34.93
CA GLU A 308 34.12 -13.55 -35.37
C GLU A 308 35.31 -12.67 -34.96
N ILE A 309 35.18 -11.34 -35.06
CA ILE A 309 36.21 -10.41 -34.60
C ILE A 309 36.40 -10.49 -33.09
N ARG A 310 35.31 -10.53 -32.32
CA ARG A 310 35.38 -10.65 -30.85
C ARG A 310 36.01 -11.97 -30.42
N LEU A 311 35.63 -13.09 -31.04
CA LEU A 311 36.20 -14.42 -30.78
C LEU A 311 37.70 -14.46 -31.06
N ARG A 312 38.14 -13.87 -32.19
CA ARG A 312 39.57 -13.79 -32.51
C ARG A 312 40.35 -13.02 -31.44
N ARG A 313 39.84 -11.86 -31.01
CA ARG A 313 40.48 -11.06 -29.95
C ARG A 313 40.63 -11.87 -28.66
N LEU A 314 39.59 -12.57 -28.22
CA LEU A 314 39.64 -13.38 -26.99
C LEU A 314 40.63 -14.54 -27.11
N SER A 315 40.68 -15.21 -28.27
CA SER A 315 41.66 -16.29 -28.51
C SER A 315 43.12 -15.81 -28.54
N GLU A 316 43.36 -14.56 -28.91
CA GLU A 316 44.69 -13.93 -28.90
C GLU A 316 45.10 -13.46 -27.49
N GLU A 317 44.14 -13.17 -26.60
CA GLU A 317 44.40 -12.79 -25.20
C GLU A 317 44.70 -14.01 -24.30
N GLU A 318 44.25 -15.21 -24.69
CA GLU A 318 44.49 -16.47 -23.95
C GLU A 318 45.79 -17.20 -24.36
N ALA A 319 46.44 -16.79 -25.45
CA ALA A 319 47.63 -17.44 -26.03
C ALA A 319 48.96 -16.80 -25.58
#